data_AF-A0A7X9E7Q1-F1
#
_entry.id   AF-A0A7X9E7Q1-F1
#
_cell.length_a   1.000
_cell.length_b   1.000
_cell.length_c   1.000
_cell.angle_alpha   90.00
_cell.angle_beta   90.00
_cell.angle_gamma   90.00
#
_symmetry.space_group_name_H-M   'P 1'
#
loop_
_entity.id
_entity.type
_entity.pdbx_description
1 polymer ?
#
loop_
_entity_poly.entity_id
_entity_poly.type
_entity_poly.pdbx_seq_one_letter_code
_entity_poly.pdbx_strand_id
1 'polypeptide(L)'
;MSAPPQRSSKSNTNLLPIIKHLKDTYLIWFGYFQKLPKIHRYTLGLRVDNLFVEIIENLSSASFSKSLEKQDFISLAIRKNDTLKVLMIILWETKSIDNKEYIFLSKQLDEMGKMLGGWISHLQKQNSPGNKLGEKRED
;
A
#
# COMPACT_ATOMS: atom_id res chain seq x y z
N MET A 1 -30.19 -16.07 25.09
CA MET A 1 -28.89 -16.13 24.38
C MET A 1 -28.77 -14.86 23.55
N SER A 2 -28.06 -13.85 24.05
CA SER A 2 -27.88 -12.57 23.35
C SER A 2 -26.69 -12.69 22.39
N ALA A 3 -26.88 -12.23 21.15
CA ALA A 3 -25.86 -12.27 20.12
C ALA A 3 -24.59 -11.50 20.55
N PRO A 4 -23.38 -11.92 20.13
CA PRO A 4 -22.15 -11.24 20.49
C PRO A 4 -22.15 -9.81 19.92
N PRO A 5 -21.57 -8.83 20.64
CA PRO A 5 -21.55 -7.45 20.17
C PRO A 5 -20.75 -7.36 18.86
N GLN A 6 -21.39 -6.82 17.83
CA GLN A 6 -20.74 -6.48 16.57
C GLN A 6 -19.61 -5.49 16.86
N ARG A 7 -18.37 -5.97 16.76
CA ARG A 7 -17.17 -5.16 17.01
C ARG A 7 -17.05 -4.13 15.88
N SER A 8 -17.22 -2.86 16.28
CA SER A 8 -17.28 -1.65 15.46
C SER A 8 -16.30 -1.59 14.27
N SER A 9 -16.85 -1.38 13.08
CA SER A 9 -16.21 -1.27 11.76
C SER A 9 -15.48 0.06 11.48
N LYS A 10 -15.01 0.79 12.51
CA LYS A 10 -14.51 2.17 12.34
C LYS A 10 -13.07 2.32 11.78
N SER A 11 -12.33 1.23 11.48
CA SER A 11 -10.92 1.35 11.00
C SER A 11 -10.73 1.38 9.48
N ASN A 12 -11.80 1.32 8.67
CA ASN A 12 -11.70 1.14 7.22
C ASN A 12 -11.64 2.45 6.40
N THR A 13 -11.77 3.62 7.05
CA THR A 13 -11.84 4.91 6.35
C THR A 13 -10.59 5.22 5.54
N ASN A 14 -9.40 4.85 6.03
CA ASN A 14 -8.12 5.13 5.34
C ASN A 14 -7.76 4.09 4.28
N LEU A 15 -8.35 2.90 4.34
CA LEU A 15 -8.02 1.79 3.44
C LEU A 15 -8.61 1.99 2.04
N LEU A 16 -9.87 2.38 1.95
CA LEU A 16 -10.58 2.59 0.69
C LEU A 16 -9.85 3.58 -0.25
N PRO A 17 -9.38 4.77 0.20
CA PRO A 17 -8.65 5.66 -0.68
C PRO A 17 -7.29 5.09 -1.11
N ILE A 18 -6.58 4.35 -0.23
CA ILE A 18 -5.29 3.72 -0.57
C ILE A 18 -5.49 2.63 -1.63
N ILE A 19 -6.47 1.74 -1.46
CA ILE A 19 -6.78 0.69 -2.43
C ILE A 19 -7.17 1.30 -3.78
N LYS A 20 -7.98 2.36 -3.78
CA LYS A 20 -8.37 3.06 -5.01
C LYS A 20 -7.14 3.62 -5.73
N HIS A 21 -6.29 4.35 -5.01
CA HIS A 21 -5.05 4.92 -5.55
C HIS A 21 -4.12 3.85 -6.11
N LEU A 22 -3.92 2.76 -5.38
CA LEU A 22 -3.12 1.61 -5.81
C LEU A 22 -3.67 0.97 -7.09
N LYS A 23 -4.99 0.72 -7.14
CA LYS A 23 -5.66 0.14 -8.31
C LYS A 23 -5.51 1.05 -9.53
N ASP A 24 -5.72 2.35 -9.38
CA ASP A 24 -5.58 3.31 -10.48
C ASP A 24 -4.10 3.39 -10.95
N THR A 25 -3.15 3.36 -10.02
CA THR A 25 -1.71 3.30 -10.33
C THR A 25 -1.33 2.01 -11.05
N TYR A 26 -1.87 0.86 -10.63
CA TYR A 26 -1.63 -0.44 -11.26
C TYR A 26 -2.09 -0.49 -12.71
N LEU A 27 -3.28 0.07 -13.02
CA LEU A 27 -3.77 0.12 -14.39
C LEU A 27 -2.85 0.92 -15.32
N ILE A 28 -2.24 1.98 -14.79
CA ILE A 28 -1.28 2.81 -15.52
C ILE A 28 0.02 2.03 -15.75
N TRP A 29 0.53 1.37 -14.70
CA TRP A 29 1.66 0.46 -14.82
C TRP A 29 1.41 -0.63 -15.87
N PHE A 30 0.25 -1.27 -15.85
CA PHE A 30 -0.09 -2.34 -16.79
C PHE A 30 -0.04 -1.86 -18.25
N GLY A 31 -0.47 -0.63 -18.51
CA GLY A 31 -0.34 0.00 -19.82
C GLY A 31 1.12 0.18 -20.27
N TYR A 32 2.04 0.48 -19.37
CA TYR A 32 3.48 0.58 -19.67
C TYR A 32 4.14 -0.79 -19.77
N PHE A 33 3.77 -1.73 -18.90
CA PHE A 33 4.24 -3.12 -18.90
C PHE A 33 4.07 -3.77 -20.29
N GLN A 34 2.94 -3.53 -20.95
CA GLN A 34 2.64 -4.02 -22.30
C GLN A 34 3.57 -3.47 -23.39
N LYS A 35 4.25 -2.35 -23.14
CA LYS A 35 5.14 -1.68 -24.09
C LYS A 35 6.62 -1.94 -23.83
N LEU A 36 6.95 -2.50 -22.67
CA LEU A 36 8.35 -2.80 -22.29
C LEU A 36 9.04 -3.69 -23.33
N PRO A 37 10.35 -3.48 -23.60
CA PRO A 37 11.17 -4.40 -24.37
C PRO A 37 11.06 -5.82 -23.80
N LYS A 38 11.03 -6.84 -24.69
CA LYS A 38 10.77 -8.24 -24.32
C LYS A 38 11.64 -8.72 -23.15
N ILE A 39 12.94 -8.43 -23.19
CA ILE A 39 13.90 -8.85 -22.16
C ILE A 39 13.51 -8.24 -20.81
N HIS A 40 13.27 -6.93 -20.75
CA HIS A 40 12.95 -6.24 -19.50
C HIS A 40 11.54 -6.57 -18.99
N ARG A 41 10.59 -6.84 -19.88
CA ARG A 41 9.24 -7.27 -19.52
C ARG A 41 9.25 -8.56 -18.69
N TYR A 42 9.99 -9.57 -19.13
CA TYR A 42 10.07 -10.87 -18.45
C TYR A 42 11.09 -10.91 -17.29
N THR A 43 11.82 -9.82 -17.05
CA THR A 43 12.72 -9.68 -15.90
C THR A 43 12.15 -8.65 -14.90
N LEU A 44 12.53 -7.39 -15.04
CA LEU A 44 12.15 -6.31 -14.12
C LEU A 44 10.64 -6.01 -14.17
N GLY A 45 10.04 -6.01 -15.37
CA GLY A 45 8.62 -5.77 -15.54
C GLY A 45 7.76 -6.76 -14.75
N LEU A 46 8.04 -8.06 -14.86
CA LEU A 46 7.32 -9.08 -14.10
C LEU A 46 7.53 -8.94 -12.59
N ARG A 47 8.73 -8.56 -12.15
CA ARG A 47 8.99 -8.29 -10.71
C ARG A 47 8.19 -7.10 -10.20
N VAL A 48 8.09 -6.02 -10.98
CA VAL A 48 7.26 -4.86 -10.66
C VAL A 48 5.78 -5.25 -10.60
N ASP A 49 5.29 -5.98 -11.58
CA ASP A 49 3.88 -6.44 -11.62
C ASP A 49 3.54 -7.28 -10.38
N ASN A 50 4.40 -8.24 -10.03
CA ASN A 50 4.23 -9.05 -8.81
C ASN A 50 4.24 -8.19 -7.54
N LEU A 51 5.13 -7.19 -7.43
CA LEU A 51 5.15 -6.30 -6.26
C LEU A 51 3.86 -5.49 -6.12
N PHE A 52 3.25 -5.03 -7.22
CA PHE A 52 1.93 -4.40 -7.15
C PHE A 52 0.89 -5.37 -6.59
N VAL A 53 0.85 -6.62 -7.06
CA VAL A 53 -0.07 -7.65 -6.56
C VAL A 53 0.18 -7.94 -5.08
N GLU A 54 1.43 -8.09 -4.65
CA GLU A 54 1.78 -8.30 -3.25
C GLU A 54 1.33 -7.13 -2.36
N ILE A 55 1.39 -5.88 -2.83
CA ILE A 55 0.86 -4.73 -2.08
C ILE A 55 -0.66 -4.82 -1.96
N ILE A 56 -1.37 -5.21 -3.03
CA ILE A 56 -2.83 -5.42 -3.01
C ILE A 56 -3.19 -6.50 -1.98
N GLU A 57 -2.46 -7.62 -1.96
CA GLU A 57 -2.66 -8.71 -1.01
C GLU A 57 -2.42 -8.28 0.44
N ASN A 58 -1.34 -7.53 0.70
CA ASN A 58 -1.04 -7.01 2.03
C ASN A 58 -2.12 -6.04 2.53
N LEU A 59 -2.59 -5.12 1.67
CA LEU A 59 -3.68 -4.20 2.05
C LEU A 59 -5.00 -4.92 2.27
N SER A 60 -5.31 -5.90 1.42
CA SER A 60 -6.50 -6.74 1.58
C SER A 60 -6.44 -7.52 2.90
N SER A 61 -5.29 -8.10 3.22
CA SER A 61 -5.06 -8.81 4.50
C SER A 61 -5.22 -7.87 5.69
N ALA A 62 -4.59 -6.70 5.65
CA ALA A 62 -4.72 -5.67 6.68
C ALA A 62 -6.18 -5.29 6.97
N SER A 63 -7.07 -5.36 5.97
CA SER A 63 -8.50 -5.03 6.09
C SER A 63 -9.24 -5.92 7.08
N PHE A 64 -8.85 -7.20 7.16
CA PHE A 64 -9.52 -8.23 7.96
C PHE A 64 -8.75 -8.61 9.23
N SER A 65 -7.53 -8.09 9.42
CA SER A 65 -6.66 -8.42 10.55
C SER A 65 -6.96 -7.64 11.84
N LYS A 66 -6.56 -8.24 12.97
CA LYS A 66 -6.56 -7.59 14.30
C LYS A 66 -5.50 -6.48 14.36
N SER A 67 -5.62 -5.58 15.33
CA SER A 67 -4.81 -4.34 15.41
C SER A 67 -3.29 -4.54 15.34
N LEU A 68 -2.75 -5.62 15.94
CA LEU A 68 -1.31 -5.90 15.92
C LEU A 68 -0.86 -6.39 14.53
N GLU A 69 -1.48 -7.46 14.03
CA GLU A 69 -1.20 -8.05 12.70
C GLU A 69 -1.41 -7.05 11.56
N LYS A 70 -2.37 -6.13 11.68
CA LYS A 70 -2.64 -5.07 10.71
C LYS A 70 -1.40 -4.18 10.47
N GLN A 71 -0.63 -3.89 11.51
CA GLN A 71 0.59 -3.09 11.37
C GLN A 71 1.66 -3.81 10.55
N ASP A 72 1.78 -5.13 10.70
CA ASP A 72 2.76 -5.93 9.99
C ASP A 72 2.47 -5.96 8.49
N PHE A 73 1.20 -6.15 8.11
CA PHE A 73 0.77 -6.10 6.72
C PHE A 73 1.01 -4.74 6.07
N ILE A 74 0.71 -3.63 6.77
CA ILE A 74 0.97 -2.29 6.24
C ILE A 74 2.49 -2.02 6.14
N SER A 75 3.27 -2.49 7.11
CA SER A 75 4.73 -2.37 7.06
C SER A 75 5.33 -3.16 5.90
N LEU A 76 4.77 -4.33 5.58
CA LEU A 76 5.11 -5.08 4.37
C LEU A 76 4.77 -4.28 3.11
N ALA A 77 3.55 -3.74 3.01
CA ALA A 77 3.15 -2.92 1.87
C ALA A 77 4.09 -1.71 1.64
N ILE A 78 4.53 -1.04 2.72
CA ILE A 78 5.50 0.07 2.64
C ILE A 78 6.82 -0.40 2.03
N ARG A 79 7.42 -1.47 2.55
CA ARG A 79 8.71 -2.00 2.02
C ARG A 79 8.61 -2.38 0.54
N LYS A 80 7.48 -2.94 0.14
CA LYS A 80 7.21 -3.32 -1.25
C LYS A 80 7.05 -2.09 -2.14
N ASN A 81 6.37 -1.05 -1.66
CA ASN A 81 6.29 0.24 -2.36
C ASN A 81 7.66 0.89 -2.54
N ASP A 82 8.52 0.86 -1.53
CA ASP A 82 9.87 1.41 -1.64
C ASP A 82 10.72 0.61 -2.64
N THR A 83 10.54 -0.71 -2.67
CA THR A 83 11.16 -1.57 -3.69
C THR A 83 10.67 -1.20 -5.10
N LEU A 84 9.36 -0.94 -5.28
CA LEU A 84 8.81 -0.48 -6.56
C LEU A 84 9.51 0.80 -7.04
N LYS A 85 9.71 1.79 -6.17
CA LYS A 85 10.38 3.06 -6.55
C LYS A 85 11.78 2.83 -7.10
N VAL A 86 12.57 1.97 -6.46
CA VAL A 86 13.91 1.63 -6.93
C VAL A 86 13.86 0.91 -8.29
N LEU A 87 12.94 -0.04 -8.47
CA LEU A 87 12.78 -0.72 -9.75
C LEU A 87 12.32 0.23 -10.87
N MET A 88 11.50 1.25 -10.57
CA MET A 88 11.11 2.28 -11.54
C MET A 88 12.30 3.11 -11.99
N ILE A 89 13.20 3.48 -11.08
CA ILE A 89 14.46 4.17 -11.42
C ILE A 89 15.27 3.30 -12.39
N ILE A 90 15.44 2.01 -12.09
CA ILE A 90 16.21 1.10 -12.95
C ILE A 90 15.56 0.95 -14.33
N LEU A 91 14.23 0.80 -14.40
CA LEU A 91 13.51 0.74 -15.69
C LEU A 91 13.70 2.02 -16.50
N TRP A 92 13.76 3.17 -15.84
CA TRP A 92 14.02 4.45 -16.49
C TRP A 92 15.47 4.60 -16.95
N GLU A 93 16.45 4.29 -16.10
CA GLU A 93 17.89 4.35 -16.43
C GLU A 93 18.25 3.40 -17.59
N THR A 94 17.58 2.25 -17.66
CA THR A 94 17.71 1.28 -18.76
C THR A 94 16.90 1.67 -20.01
N LYS A 95 16.25 2.85 -20.00
CA LYS A 95 15.41 3.38 -21.10
C LYS A 95 14.26 2.44 -21.47
N SER A 96 13.77 1.67 -20.51
CA SER A 96 12.63 0.77 -20.66
C SER A 96 11.29 1.50 -20.61
N ILE A 97 11.27 2.60 -19.85
CA ILE A 97 10.16 3.57 -19.78
C ILE A 97 10.73 4.96 -20.05
N ASP A 98 9.90 5.85 -20.59
CA ASP A 98 10.33 7.23 -20.88
C ASP A 98 10.25 8.15 -19.65
N ASN A 99 10.74 9.39 -19.80
CA ASN A 99 10.72 10.39 -18.72
C ASN A 99 9.30 10.69 -18.22
N LYS A 100 8.31 10.78 -19.11
CA LYS A 100 6.93 11.10 -18.74
C LYS A 100 6.31 9.95 -17.97
N GLU A 101 6.51 8.72 -18.43
CA GLU A 101 6.05 7.49 -17.78
C GLU A 101 6.66 7.35 -16.38
N TYR A 102 7.99 7.55 -16.27
CA TYR A 102 8.71 7.52 -15.00
C TYR A 102 8.24 8.61 -14.02
N ILE A 103 8.16 9.87 -14.46
CA ILE A 103 7.73 10.99 -13.60
C ILE A 103 6.32 10.74 -13.09
N PHE A 104 5.42 10.28 -13.96
CA PHE A 104 4.04 10.02 -13.60
C PHE A 104 3.95 8.89 -12.55
N LEU A 105 4.57 7.73 -12.80
CA LEU A 105 4.54 6.61 -11.86
C LEU A 105 5.23 6.93 -10.53
N SER A 106 6.38 7.59 -10.57
CA SER A 106 7.13 7.95 -9.36
C SER A 106 6.30 8.82 -8.43
N LYS A 107 5.59 9.80 -9.01
CA LYS A 107 4.64 10.63 -8.28
C LYS A 107 3.56 9.78 -7.59
N GLN A 108 2.93 8.86 -8.33
CA GLN A 108 1.91 7.98 -7.78
C GLN A 108 2.43 7.08 -6.64
N LEU A 109 3.65 6.54 -6.76
CA LEU A 109 4.27 5.71 -5.73
C LEU A 109 4.69 6.53 -4.49
N ASP A 110 5.07 7.79 -4.67
CA ASP A 110 5.35 8.71 -3.57
C ASP A 110 4.09 9.08 -2.79
N GLU A 111 2.99 9.36 -3.49
CA GLU A 111 1.69 9.59 -2.88
C GLU A 111 1.20 8.36 -2.13
N MET A 112 1.34 7.17 -2.73
CA MET A 112 1.02 5.91 -2.05
C MET A 112 1.85 5.73 -0.78
N GLY A 113 3.16 6.00 -0.84
CA GLY A 113 4.05 5.93 0.32
C GLY A 113 3.62 6.86 1.46
N LYS A 114 3.20 8.10 1.15
CA LYS A 114 2.66 9.05 2.15
C LYS A 114 1.38 8.52 2.79
N MET A 115 0.47 7.96 2.01
CA MET A 115 -0.80 7.42 2.53
C MET A 115 -0.55 6.20 3.44
N LEU A 116 0.32 5.29 3.03
CA LEU A 116 0.71 4.12 3.85
C LEU A 116 1.42 4.55 5.14
N GLY A 117 2.36 5.49 5.05
CA GLY A 117 3.08 6.06 6.19
C GLY A 117 2.17 6.77 7.19
N GLY A 118 1.18 7.51 6.69
CA GLY A 118 0.14 8.12 7.53
C GLY A 118 -0.72 7.08 8.24
N TRP A 119 -1.08 6.00 7.55
CA TRP A 119 -1.92 4.95 8.13
C TRP A 119 -1.19 4.17 9.22
N ILE A 120 0.06 3.75 9.00
CA ILE A 120 0.84 3.04 10.03
C ILE A 120 1.07 3.92 11.26
N SER A 121 1.39 5.21 11.06
CA SER A 121 1.57 6.17 12.14
C SER A 121 0.29 6.34 12.97
N HIS A 122 -0.87 6.36 12.33
CA HIS A 122 -2.16 6.42 13.01
C HIS A 122 -2.42 5.16 13.86
N LEU A 123 -2.14 3.97 13.33
CA LEU A 123 -2.31 2.70 14.06
C LEU A 123 -1.36 2.58 15.26
N GLN A 124 -0.12 3.05 15.14
CA GLN A 124 0.85 3.07 16.24
C GLN A 124 0.38 3.96 17.40
N LYS A 125 -0.18 5.14 17.09
CA LYS A 125 -0.77 6.02 18.10
C LYS A 125 -1.95 5.38 18.81
N GLN A 126 -2.82 4.67 18.09
CA GLN A 126 -3.97 3.97 18.68
C GLN A 126 -3.58 2.81 19.60
N ASN A 127 -2.48 2.12 19.29
CA ASN A 127 -2.00 0.98 20.08
C ASN A 127 -1.12 1.39 21.28
N SER A 128 -0.83 2.69 21.45
CA SER A 128 -0.01 3.20 22.56
C SER A 128 -0.78 3.16 23.89
N PRO A 129 -0.18 2.67 24.99
CA PRO A 129 -0.89 2.41 26.26
C PRO A 129 -1.50 3.65 26.93
N GLY A 130 -1.04 4.86 26.60
CA GLY A 130 -1.58 6.12 27.12
C GLY A 130 -3.00 6.47 26.67
N ASN A 131 -3.51 5.86 25.59
CA ASN A 131 -4.82 6.22 25.02
C ASN A 131 -5.99 5.36 25.57
N LYS A 132 -5.71 4.35 26.41
CA LYS A 132 -6.73 3.45 27.00
C LYS A 132 -7.28 3.92 28.35
N LEU A 133 -6.73 4.99 28.94
CA LEU A 133 -7.15 5.49 30.26
C LEU A 133 -8.24 6.58 30.22
N GLY A 134 -8.59 7.11 29.04
CA GLY A 134 -9.51 8.24 28.90
C GLY A 134 -11.00 7.90 28.79
N GLU A 135 -11.37 6.62 28.66
CA GLU A 135 -12.75 6.23 28.30
C GLU A 135 -13.52 5.57 29.47
N LYS A 136 -13.06 5.72 30.71
CA LYS A 136 -13.66 5.08 31.90
C LYS A 136 -13.94 6.01 33.08
N ARG A 137 -14.15 7.30 32.82
CA ARG A 137 -14.66 8.23 33.83
C ARG A 137 -15.66 9.19 33.18
N GLU A 138 -16.92 8.80 33.23
CA GLU A 138 -18.11 9.67 33.37
C GLU A 138 -19.30 8.71 33.57
N ASP A 139 -19.72 8.64 34.84
CA ASP A 139 -20.99 8.25 35.46
C ASP A 139 -21.66 6.88 35.16
#